data_AF-A0A1W9V424-F1
#
_entry.id   AF-A0A1W9V424-F1
#
_cell.length_a   1.000
_cell.length_b   1.000
_cell.length_c   1.000
_cell.angle_alpha   90.00
_cell.angle_beta   90.00
_cell.angle_gamma   90.00
#
_symmetry.space_group_name_H-M   'P 1'
#
loop_
_entity.id
_entity.type
_entity.pdbx_description
1 polymer ?
#
loop_
_entity_poly.entity_id
_entity_poly.type
_entity_poly.pdbx_seq_one_letter_code
_entity_poly.pdbx_strand_id
1 'polypeptide(L)'
;MSSKRFWIVFTLLLVGALTLVACQPKEVIVEKEVIVTQEVEVEKEVIVTKEVEVEVAPPETGPEGTLRVALSTFPNSLLVPLTAERNADNAATQLYDSIVYLDRFGEIQPALAESWEISEDGTEYTFHLREGVTFHNGEVFNAD
;
A
#
# COMPACT_ATOMS: atom_id res chain seq x y z
N MET A 1 9.44 -9.16 -50.06
CA MET A 1 9.14 -7.77 -49.61
C MET A 1 10.46 -7.10 -49.24
N SER A 2 10.85 -6.00 -49.89
CA SER A 2 12.21 -5.45 -49.73
C SER A 2 12.44 -4.94 -48.30
N SER A 3 13.61 -5.23 -47.72
CA SER A 3 13.99 -4.88 -46.35
C SER A 3 13.81 -3.39 -46.03
N LYS A 4 13.89 -2.54 -47.06
CA LYS A 4 13.63 -1.10 -46.98
C LYS A 4 12.20 -0.77 -46.56
N ARG A 5 11.20 -1.55 -47.00
CA ARG A 5 9.79 -1.37 -46.60
C ARG A 5 9.54 -1.80 -45.15
N PHE A 6 10.27 -2.81 -44.67
CA PHE A 6 10.19 -3.25 -43.27
C PHE A 6 10.80 -2.20 -42.33
N TRP A 7 11.96 -1.64 -42.68
CA TRP A 7 12.58 -0.58 -41.88
C TRP A 7 11.77 0.72 -41.85
N ILE A 8 11.16 1.12 -42.97
CA ILE A 8 10.29 2.31 -43.00
C ILE A 8 9.06 2.14 -42.10
N VAL A 9 8.41 0.97 -42.12
CA VAL A 9 7.26 0.68 -41.25
C VAL A 9 7.68 0.57 -39.79
N PHE A 10 8.83 -0.03 -39.50
CA PHE A 10 9.38 -0.12 -38.14
C PHE A 10 9.73 1.26 -37.57
N THR A 11 10.31 2.14 -38.39
CA THR A 11 10.65 3.52 -37.97
C THR A 11 9.40 4.37 -37.76
N LEU A 12 8.36 4.18 -38.58
CA LEU A 12 7.06 4.85 -38.40
C LEU A 12 6.32 4.37 -37.14
N LEU A 13 6.40 3.08 -36.80
CA LEU A 13 5.84 2.54 -35.56
C LEU A 13 6.60 3.04 -34.33
N LEU A 14 7.93 3.18 -34.42
CA LEU A 14 8.75 3.66 -33.31
C LEU A 14 8.54 5.16 -33.05
N VAL A 15 8.38 5.97 -34.11
CA VAL A 15 8.04 7.40 -33.98
C VAL A 15 6.59 7.59 -33.50
N GLY A 16 5.65 6.75 -33.94
CA GLY A 16 4.26 6.77 -33.46
C GLY A 16 4.10 6.37 -31.99
N ALA A 17 4.99 5.51 -31.47
CA ALA A 17 5.02 5.15 -30.05
C ALA A 17 5.60 6.28 -29.17
N LEU A 18 6.53 7.10 -29.70
CA LEU A 18 7.14 8.21 -28.96
C LEU A 18 6.25 9.48 -28.87
N THR A 19 5.32 9.70 -29.80
CA THR A 19 4.44 10.90 -29.78
C THR A 19 3.24 10.79 -28.84
N LEU A 20 2.90 9.58 -28.35
CA LEU A 20 1.80 9.35 -27.41
C LEU A 20 2.14 9.63 -25.94
N VAL A 21 3.42 9.90 -25.62
CA VAL A 21 3.89 10.21 -24.26
C VAL A 21 3.83 11.72 -23.95
N ALA A 22 3.56 12.58 -24.94
CA ALA A 22 3.69 14.04 -24.82
C ALA A 22 2.42 14.80 -24.36
N CYS A 23 1.37 14.13 -23.87
CA CYS A 23 0.19 14.78 -23.31
C CYS A 23 -0.22 14.14 -21.97
N GLN A 24 0.55 14.46 -20.95
CA GLN A 24 0.05 14.48 -19.57
C GLN A 24 -0.24 15.95 -19.22
N PRO A 25 -1.47 16.31 -18.79
CA PRO A 25 -1.75 17.66 -18.32
C PRO A 25 -0.88 17.95 -17.09
N LYS A 26 -0.07 18.99 -17.19
CA LYS A 26 0.79 19.49 -16.12
C LYS A 26 -0.13 20.11 -15.06
N GLU A 27 -0.23 19.49 -13.88
CA GLU A 27 -0.92 20.13 -12.75
C GLU A 27 -0.17 21.41 -12.38
N VAL A 28 -0.88 22.53 -12.51
CA VAL A 28 -0.41 23.85 -12.10
C VAL A 28 -0.67 23.95 -10.61
N ILE A 29 0.34 23.67 -9.80
CA ILE A 29 0.33 24.00 -8.38
C ILE A 29 0.68 25.49 -8.28
N VAL A 30 -0.33 26.31 -7.98
CA VAL A 30 -0.14 27.73 -7.67
C VAL A 30 0.41 27.82 -6.25
N GLU A 31 1.73 27.94 -6.15
CA GLU A 31 2.42 28.21 -4.89
C GLU A 31 2.18 29.67 -4.51
N LYS A 32 1.32 29.91 -3.52
CA LYS A 32 1.08 31.26 -3.00
C LYS A 32 2.18 31.58 -1.99
N GLU A 33 3.20 32.29 -2.45
CA GLU A 33 4.23 32.89 -1.60
C GLU A 33 3.57 33.94 -0.69
N VAL A 34 3.52 33.69 0.61
CA VAL A 34 3.17 34.72 1.62
C VAL A 34 4.44 35.00 2.40
N ILE A 35 5.14 36.05 1.98
CA ILE A 35 6.26 36.63 2.71
C ILE A 35 5.67 37.38 3.91
N VAL A 36 5.82 36.82 5.11
CA VAL A 36 5.68 37.58 6.35
C VAL A 36 7.09 37.77 6.90
N THR A 37 7.63 38.95 6.65
CA THR A 37 8.78 39.47 7.39
C THR A 37 8.34 39.73 8.84
N GLN A 38 8.97 39.02 9.78
CA GLN A 38 9.08 39.51 11.15
C GLN A 38 10.43 39.08 11.71
N GLU A 39 11.30 40.06 11.94
CA GLU A 39 12.51 39.86 12.72
C GLU A 39 12.19 39.84 14.23
N VAL A 40 13.08 39.17 14.97
CA VAL A 40 13.37 39.27 16.41
C VAL A 40 12.56 38.36 17.36
N GLU A 41 13.15 37.22 17.76
CA GLU A 41 13.75 36.95 19.09
C GLU A 41 13.69 35.44 19.46
N VAL A 42 14.88 34.81 19.44
CA VAL A 42 15.41 33.68 20.24
C VAL A 42 14.44 32.57 20.74
N GLU A 43 14.69 31.35 20.22
CA GLU A 43 14.39 29.99 20.74
C GLU A 43 12.94 29.62 21.13
N LYS A 44 12.28 28.91 20.20
CA LYS A 44 11.51 27.68 20.46
C LYS A 44 11.37 26.93 19.13
N GLU A 45 12.02 25.78 19.00
CA GLU A 45 11.73 24.84 17.93
C GLU A 45 10.27 24.40 18.05
N VAL A 46 9.43 24.90 17.14
CA VAL A 46 8.07 24.41 16.97
C VAL A 46 8.18 23.17 16.09
N ILE A 47 8.19 22.00 16.72
CA ILE A 47 7.96 20.73 16.03
C ILE A 47 6.54 20.81 15.50
N VAL A 48 6.40 20.99 14.19
CA VAL A 48 5.10 20.96 13.50
C VAL A 48 4.68 19.50 13.41
N THR A 49 4.03 18.99 14.44
CA THR A 49 3.25 17.76 14.34
C THR A 49 2.03 18.04 13.48
N LYS A 50 2.10 17.62 12.21
CA LYS A 50 0.94 17.55 11.33
C LYS A 50 0.05 16.43 11.84
N GLU A 51 -0.89 16.75 12.72
CA GLU A 51 -2.01 15.86 13.03
C GLU A 51 -2.87 15.75 11.77
N VAL A 52 -2.69 14.65 11.03
CA VAL A 52 -3.65 14.24 10.00
C VAL A 52 -4.76 13.52 10.76
N GLU A 53 -5.82 14.26 11.08
CA GLU A 53 -7.06 13.67 11.55
C GLU A 53 -7.68 12.88 10.38
N VAL A 54 -7.40 11.58 10.33
CA VAL A 54 -8.05 10.66 9.39
C VAL A 54 -9.44 10.36 9.95
N GLU A 55 -10.44 11.11 9.49
CA GLU A 55 -11.83 10.79 9.76
C GLU A 55 -12.17 9.45 9.09
N VAL A 56 -12.22 8.37 9.88
CA VAL A 56 -12.51 7.02 9.41
C VAL A 56 -13.98 6.96 9.01
N ALA A 57 -14.25 7.11 7.71
CA ALA A 57 -15.58 6.88 7.16
C ALA A 57 -16.08 5.48 7.60
N PRO A 58 -17.37 5.34 7.98
CA PRO A 58 -17.95 4.03 8.30
C PRO A 58 -17.67 3.05 7.15
N PRO A 59 -17.33 1.78 7.44
CA PRO A 59 -17.03 0.83 6.40
C PRO A 59 -18.21 0.74 5.43
N GLU A 60 -17.98 1.06 4.15
CA GLU A 60 -19.00 0.86 3.13
C GLU A 60 -19.43 -0.61 3.18
N THR A 61 -20.74 -0.85 3.29
CA THR A 61 -21.29 -2.20 3.28
C THR A 61 -20.97 -2.84 1.93
N GLY A 62 -20.01 -3.76 1.93
CA GLY A 62 -19.55 -4.48 0.75
C GLY A 62 -20.63 -5.39 0.15
N PRO A 63 -20.32 -6.04 -0.99
CA PRO A 63 -21.27 -6.92 -1.67
C PRO A 63 -21.71 -8.08 -0.75
N GLU A 64 -23.03 -8.29 -0.67
CA GLU A 64 -23.62 -9.40 0.09
C GLU A 64 -23.71 -10.69 -0.76
N GLY A 65 -23.60 -11.86 -0.11
CA GLY A 65 -23.82 -13.17 -0.72
C GLY A 65 -22.67 -14.16 -0.54
N THR A 66 -22.66 -15.20 -1.37
CA THR A 66 -21.61 -16.24 -1.34
C THR A 66 -20.65 -16.07 -2.52
N LEU A 67 -19.39 -15.76 -2.23
CA LEU A 67 -18.30 -15.84 -3.21
C LEU A 67 -17.87 -17.32 -3.36
N ARG A 68 -17.86 -17.83 -4.59
CA ARG A 68 -17.35 -19.17 -4.92
C ARG A 68 -16.11 -19.03 -5.79
N VAL A 69 -14.96 -19.48 -5.27
CA VAL A 69 -13.67 -19.46 -5.97
C VAL A 69 -13.23 -20.89 -6.23
N ALA A 70 -12.82 -21.18 -7.47
CA ALA A 70 -12.26 -22.48 -7.83
C ALA A 70 -10.75 -22.52 -7.53
N LEU A 71 -10.30 -23.57 -6.84
CA LEU A 71 -8.89 -23.87 -6.66
C LEU A 71 -8.48 -24.99 -7.63
N SER A 72 -7.27 -24.90 -8.19
CA SER A 72 -6.79 -25.87 -9.17
C SER A 72 -6.44 -27.22 -8.53
N THR A 73 -6.09 -27.23 -7.25
CA THR A 73 -5.82 -28.42 -6.43
C THR A 73 -6.28 -28.18 -5.00
N PHE A 74 -6.38 -29.26 -4.22
CA PHE A 74 -6.59 -29.13 -2.78
C PHE A 74 -5.34 -28.56 -2.10
N PRO A 75 -5.50 -27.67 -1.09
CA PRO A 75 -4.38 -27.16 -0.31
C PRO A 75 -3.75 -28.29 0.51
N ASN A 76 -2.43 -28.28 0.63
CA ASN A 76 -1.68 -29.30 1.38
C ASN A 76 -1.57 -29.00 2.89
N SER A 77 -1.78 -27.75 3.29
CA SER A 77 -1.70 -27.26 4.67
C SER A 77 -2.51 -25.97 4.79
N LEU A 78 -2.97 -25.66 6.01
CA LEU A 78 -3.56 -24.36 6.37
C LEU A 78 -2.68 -23.58 7.35
N LEU A 79 -1.52 -24.13 7.74
CA LEU A 79 -0.58 -23.48 8.64
C LEU A 79 0.35 -22.58 7.84
N VAL A 80 0.12 -21.27 7.88
CA VAL A 80 0.85 -20.25 7.10
C VAL A 80 2.38 -20.40 7.13
N PRO A 81 3.04 -20.67 8.28
CA PRO A 81 4.50 -20.84 8.30
C PRO A 81 5.02 -22.05 7.51
N LEU A 82 4.15 -23.00 7.16
CA LEU A 82 4.48 -24.25 6.47
C LEU A 82 3.98 -24.28 5.01
N THR A 83 3.31 -23.22 4.54
CA THR A 83 2.77 -23.16 3.19
C THR A 83 3.74 -22.49 2.22
N ALA A 84 4.19 -23.22 1.20
CA ALA A 84 4.86 -22.66 0.01
C ALA A 84 4.07 -22.91 -1.29
N GLU A 85 2.84 -23.43 -1.14
CA GLU A 85 1.93 -23.79 -2.24
C GLU A 85 0.82 -22.75 -2.34
N ARG A 86 0.46 -22.35 -3.57
CA ARG A 86 -0.42 -21.20 -3.82
C ARG A 86 -1.86 -21.42 -3.34
N ASN A 87 -2.43 -22.60 -3.53
CA ASN A 87 -3.80 -22.88 -3.11
C ASN A 87 -3.91 -22.95 -1.58
N ALA A 88 -2.87 -23.45 -0.91
CA ALA A 88 -2.72 -23.41 0.53
C ALA A 88 -2.65 -21.97 1.05
N ASP A 89 -1.83 -21.12 0.44
CA ASP A 89 -1.75 -19.68 0.75
C ASP A 89 -3.12 -19.01 0.58
N ASN A 90 -3.76 -19.15 -0.60
CA ASN A 90 -5.09 -18.59 -0.89
C ASN A 90 -6.18 -19.02 0.12
N ALA A 91 -6.08 -20.22 0.69
CA ALA A 91 -7.02 -20.71 1.68
C ALA A 91 -6.65 -20.24 3.10
N ALA A 92 -5.36 -20.25 3.44
CA ALA A 92 -4.87 -19.89 4.76
C ALA A 92 -4.99 -18.39 5.02
N THR A 93 -4.74 -17.51 4.05
CA THR A 93 -4.86 -16.04 4.22
C THR A 93 -6.27 -15.57 4.59
N GLN A 94 -7.28 -16.44 4.48
CA GLN A 94 -8.65 -16.13 4.92
C GLN A 94 -8.87 -16.39 6.42
N LEU A 95 -7.91 -17.03 7.08
CA LEU A 95 -7.97 -17.47 8.48
C LEU A 95 -7.02 -16.68 9.40
N TYR A 96 -6.08 -15.94 8.81
CA TYR A 96 -5.03 -15.21 9.52
C TYR A 96 -4.93 -13.79 8.99
N ASP A 97 -4.66 -12.84 9.89
CA ASP A 97 -4.32 -11.47 9.54
C ASP A 97 -2.83 -11.21 9.78
N SER A 98 -2.26 -10.29 9.01
CA SER A 98 -0.87 -9.86 9.13
C SER A 98 -0.71 -8.60 9.99
N ILE A 99 0.52 -8.30 10.43
CA ILE A 99 0.83 -7.06 11.15
C ILE A 99 0.69 -5.84 10.21
N VAL A 100 1.17 -5.97 8.98
CA VAL A 100 0.97 -5.01 7.87
C VAL A 100 0.63 -5.77 6.60
N TYR A 101 0.05 -5.13 5.59
CA TYR A 101 -0.21 -5.75 4.29
C TYR A 101 0.31 -4.90 3.13
N LEU A 102 0.55 -5.53 1.99
CA LEU A 102 0.89 -4.83 0.75
C LEU A 102 -0.37 -4.62 -0.07
N ASP A 103 -0.64 -3.38 -0.46
CA ASP A 103 -1.76 -3.10 -1.35
C ASP A 103 -1.45 -3.47 -2.82
N ARG A 104 -2.40 -3.17 -3.70
CA ARG A 104 -2.28 -3.44 -5.14
C ARG A 104 -1.16 -2.65 -5.83
N PHE A 105 -0.63 -1.62 -5.21
CA PHE A 105 0.48 -0.80 -5.68
C PHE A 105 1.81 -1.23 -5.06
N GLY A 106 1.79 -2.17 -4.11
CA GLY A 106 2.97 -2.63 -3.38
C GLY A 106 3.37 -1.67 -2.25
N GLU A 107 2.47 -0.79 -1.82
CA GLU A 107 2.69 0.06 -0.66
C GLU A 107 2.32 -0.70 0.62
N ILE A 108 3.10 -0.47 1.67
CA ILE A 108 2.84 -1.07 2.99
C ILE A 108 1.69 -0.30 3.63
N GLN A 109 0.64 -1.02 3.99
CA GLN A 109 -0.56 -0.50 4.60
C GLN A 109 -0.76 -1.10 6.00
N PRO A 110 -1.39 -0.35 6.94
CA PRO A 110 -1.75 -0.86 8.26
C PRO A 110 -2.67 -2.09 8.20
N ALA A 111 -2.39 -3.11 9.01
CA ALA A 111 -3.27 -4.26 9.25
C ALA A 111 -3.51 -4.40 10.76
N LEU A 112 -3.01 -5.45 11.42
CA LEU A 112 -3.11 -5.58 12.88
C LEU A 112 -2.27 -4.54 13.64
N ALA A 113 -1.21 -4.01 13.03
CA ALA A 113 -0.60 -2.76 13.48
C ALA A 113 -1.28 -1.57 12.81
N GLU A 114 -1.64 -0.56 13.60
CA GLU A 114 -2.23 0.69 13.12
C GLU A 114 -1.17 1.70 12.66
N SER A 115 0.03 1.63 13.24
CA SER A 115 1.19 2.44 12.86
C SER A 115 2.49 1.76 13.30
N TRP A 116 3.63 2.28 12.82
CA TRP A 116 4.94 1.81 13.22
C TRP A 116 5.99 2.91 13.09
N GLU A 117 7.04 2.77 13.89
CA GLU A 117 8.22 3.62 13.88
C GLU A 117 9.44 2.81 13.46
N ILE A 118 10.37 3.46 12.76
CA ILE A 118 11.61 2.85 12.30
C ILE A 118 12.76 3.70 12.84
N SER A 119 13.74 3.07 13.48
CA SER A 119 14.94 3.76 13.96
C SER A 119 15.72 4.41 12.82
N GLU A 120 16.53 5.43 13.14
CA GLU A 120 17.34 6.15 12.13
C GLU A 120 18.28 5.22 11.34
N ASP A 121 18.78 4.15 11.96
CA ASP A 121 19.64 3.16 11.33
C ASP A 121 18.88 2.01 10.65
N GLY A 122 17.55 1.99 10.77
CA GLY A 122 16.67 1.00 10.16
C GLY A 122 16.76 -0.41 10.78
N THR A 123 17.29 -0.54 12.00
CA THR A 123 17.50 -1.83 12.66
C THR A 123 16.44 -2.16 13.72
N GLU A 124 15.69 -1.17 14.18
CA GLU A 124 14.60 -1.33 15.14
C GLU A 124 13.27 -0.87 14.53
N TYR A 125 12.25 -1.69 14.72
CA TYR A 125 10.89 -1.43 14.27
C TYR A 125 9.96 -1.57 15.48
N THR A 126 9.22 -0.52 15.79
CA THR A 126 8.21 -0.53 16.86
C THR A 126 6.84 -0.48 16.22
N PHE A 127 6.01 -1.50 16.44
CA PHE A 127 4.65 -1.57 15.91
C PHE A 127 3.65 -1.22 17.01
N HIS A 128 2.71 -0.34 16.70
CA HIS A 128 1.57 0.00 17.55
C HIS A 128 0.38 -0.85 17.10
N LEU A 129 -0.05 -1.78 17.96
CA LEU A 129 -1.07 -2.78 17.63
C LEU A 129 -2.49 -2.24 17.85
N ARG A 130 -3.45 -2.74 17.06
CA ARG A 130 -4.88 -2.44 17.26
C ARG A 130 -5.38 -3.02 18.57
N GLU A 131 -6.09 -2.19 19.33
CA GLU A 131 -6.75 -2.60 20.56
C GLU A 131 -8.08 -3.31 20.31
N GLY A 132 -8.44 -4.21 21.22
CA GLY A 132 -9.74 -4.91 21.20
C GLY A 132 -9.88 -5.99 20.13
N VAL A 133 -8.79 -6.35 19.45
CA VAL A 133 -8.76 -7.51 18.54
C VAL A 133 -8.72 -8.80 19.35
N THR A 134 -9.48 -9.80 18.93
CA THR A 134 -9.51 -11.12 19.57
C THR A 134 -9.30 -12.23 18.54
N PHE A 135 -8.60 -13.27 18.94
CA PHE A 135 -8.54 -14.51 18.18
C PHE A 135 -9.90 -15.22 18.17
N HIS A 136 -10.07 -16.17 17.26
CA HIS A 136 -11.30 -16.96 17.10
C HIS A 136 -11.69 -17.78 18.36
N ASN A 137 -10.75 -18.01 19.27
CA ASN A 137 -10.98 -18.67 20.56
C ASN A 137 -11.37 -17.69 21.69
N GLY A 138 -11.38 -16.38 21.42
CA GLY A 138 -11.71 -15.33 22.38
C GLY A 138 -10.51 -14.77 23.15
N GLU A 139 -9.30 -15.28 22.95
CA GLU A 139 -8.10 -14.68 23.53
C GLU A 139 -7.82 -13.32 22.91
N VAL A 140 -7.27 -12.40 23.71
CA VAL A 140 -6.92 -11.05 23.26
C VAL A 140 -5.67 -11.12 22.41
N PHE A 141 -5.67 -10.39 21.28
CA PHE A 141 -4.47 -10.17 20.50
C PHE A 141 -3.59 -9.10 21.17
N ASN A 142 -2.34 -9.45 21.44
CA ASN A 142 -1.34 -8.56 22.02
C ASN A 142 0.07 -8.95 21.50
N ALA A 143 1.12 -8.37 22.10
CA ALA A 143 2.52 -8.56 21.67
C ALA A 143 3.26 -9.71 22.41
N ASP A 144 2.57 -10.50 23.22
CA ASP A 144 3.17 -11.58 24.03
C ASP A 144 3.38 -12.90 23.27
#